data_AF-A0AAN8ZZM7-F1
#
_entry.id   AF-A0AAN8ZZM7-F1
#
_cell.length_a   1.000
_cell.length_b   1.000
_cell.length_c   1.000
_cell.angle_alpha   90.00
_cell.angle_beta   90.00
_cell.angle_gamma   90.00
#
_symmetry.space_group_name_H-M   'P 1'
#
loop_
_entity.id
_entity.type
_entity.pdbx_description
1 polymer ?
#
loop_
_entity_poly.entity_id
_entity_poly.type
_entity_poly.pdbx_seq_one_letter_code
_entity_poly.pdbx_strand_id
1 'polypeptide(L)'
;MPWFIGWVKYMSWFMYSNEALTITQWSGVKNITCEMPPGVPCIRTGDEVITEYSFHPSHLSYDFGLLSVLYVCFHVLGFLGLYVRARKK
;
A
#
# COMPACT_ATOMS: atom_id res chain seq x y z
N MET A 1 13.50 7.73 -5.47
CA MET A 1 13.74 7.74 -4.00
C MET A 1 15.20 7.42 -3.74
N PRO A 2 15.89 8.05 -2.78
CA PRO A 2 17.29 7.72 -2.45
C PRO A 2 17.42 6.26 -1.97
N TRP A 3 18.46 5.56 -2.44
CA TRP A 3 18.62 4.11 -2.24
C TRP A 3 18.67 3.68 -0.77
N PHE A 4 19.24 4.53 0.10
CA PHE A 4 19.40 4.26 1.53
C PHE A 4 18.13 4.44 2.38
N ILE A 5 17.10 5.14 1.86
CA ILE A 5 15.78 5.28 2.52
C ILE A 5 14.72 4.40 1.83
N GLY A 6 15.02 3.88 0.64
CA GLY A 6 14.08 3.10 -0.16
C GLY A 6 13.49 1.88 0.54
N TRP A 7 14.13 1.36 1.59
CA TRP A 7 13.62 0.24 2.39
C TRP A 7 12.47 0.63 3.32
N VAL A 8 12.39 1.90 3.75
CA VAL A 8 11.39 2.38 4.72
C VAL A 8 9.97 2.26 4.17
N LYS A 9 9.80 2.36 2.85
CA LYS A 9 8.48 2.16 2.21
C LYS A 9 7.90 0.77 2.51
N TYR A 10 8.75 -0.25 2.65
CA TYR A 10 8.33 -1.62 2.97
C TYR A 10 8.00 -1.83 4.45
N MET A 11 8.28 -0.85 5.32
CA MET A 11 7.78 -0.86 6.70
C MET A 11 6.46 -0.11 6.86
N SER A 12 5.96 0.51 5.79
CA SER A 12 4.83 1.40 5.86
C SER A 12 3.53 0.66 5.59
N TRP A 13 2.70 0.53 6.62
CA TRP A 13 1.29 0.12 6.49
C TRP A 13 0.55 0.88 5.38
N PHE A 14 0.85 2.17 5.27
CA PHE A 14 0.24 3.08 4.30
C PHE A 14 0.54 2.67 2.85
N MET A 15 1.75 2.19 2.56
CA MET A 15 2.12 1.76 1.20
C MET A 15 1.25 0.57 0.75
N TYR A 16 1.25 -0.50 1.55
CA TYR A 16 0.48 -1.72 1.27
C TYR A 16 -1.03 -1.46 1.18
N SER A 17 -1.54 -0.61 2.08
CA SER A 17 -2.96 -0.27 2.07
C SER A 17 -3.34 0.57 0.87
N ASN A 18 -2.49 1.52 0.46
CA ASN A 18 -2.74 2.35 -0.71
C ASN A 18 -2.73 1.51 -2.01
N GLU A 19 -1.76 0.60 -2.18
CA GLU A 19 -1.73 -0.32 -3.32
C GLU A 19 -2.98 -1.21 -3.36
N ALA A 20 -3.35 -1.82 -2.23
CA ALA A 20 -4.53 -2.68 -2.14
C ALA A 20 -5.84 -1.92 -2.42
N LEU A 21 -6.00 -0.72 -1.87
CA LEU A 21 -7.16 0.13 -2.10
C LEU A 21 -7.25 0.57 -3.56
N THR A 22 -6.15 1.03 -4.16
CA THR A 22 -6.12 1.46 -5.56
C THR A 22 -6.48 0.31 -6.49
N ILE A 23 -5.89 -0.87 -6.31
CA ILE A 23 -6.22 -2.06 -7.13
C ILE A 23 -7.71 -2.41 -6.97
N THR A 24 -8.21 -2.46 -5.74
CA THR A 24 -9.61 -2.84 -5.46
C THR A 24 -10.61 -1.82 -6.02
N GLN A 25 -10.30 -0.53 -5.92
CA GLN A 25 -11.17 0.56 -6.36
C GLN A 25 -11.27 0.65 -7.88
N TRP A 26 -10.14 0.50 -8.57
CA TRP A 26 -10.04 0.79 -9.99
C TRP A 26 -10.12 -0.47 -10.87
N SER A 27 -10.04 -1.66 -10.28
CA SER A 27 -10.23 -2.91 -11.02
C SER A 27 -11.59 -2.95 -11.71
N GLY A 28 -11.59 -3.18 -13.01
CA GLY A 28 -12.81 -3.28 -13.81
C GLY A 28 -13.42 -1.96 -14.26
N VAL A 29 -12.88 -0.80 -13.87
CA VAL A 29 -13.34 0.50 -14.39
C VAL A 29 -12.84 0.69 -15.83
N LYS A 30 -13.77 0.69 -16.80
CA LYS A 30 -13.44 0.73 -18.24
C LYS A 30 -13.51 2.09 -18.90
N ASN A 31 -14.12 3.09 -18.26
CA ASN A 31 -14.21 4.44 -18.81
C ASN A 31 -14.20 5.48 -17.70
N ILE A 32 -13.27 6.42 -17.81
CA ILE A 32 -13.16 7.63 -17.01
C ILE A 32 -13.25 8.81 -17.98
N THR A 33 -14.33 9.58 -17.86
CA THR A 33 -14.60 10.69 -18.78
C THR A 33 -13.63 11.84 -18.52
N CYS A 34 -12.93 12.26 -19.57
CA CYS A 34 -11.98 13.37 -19.56
C CYS A 34 -12.61 14.60 -20.19
N GLU A 35 -12.98 15.60 -19.39
CA GLU A 35 -13.50 16.90 -19.87
C GLU A 35 -12.43 18.00 -19.90
N MET A 36 -11.16 17.61 -19.81
CA MET A 36 -10.03 18.55 -19.67
C MET A 36 -9.64 19.16 -21.04
N PRO A 37 -9.10 20.40 -21.04
CA PRO A 37 -8.57 21.02 -22.25
C PRO A 37 -7.48 20.16 -22.94
N PRO A 38 -7.28 20.30 -24.26
CA PRO A 38 -6.20 19.61 -24.97
C PRO A 38 -4.83 19.97 -24.37
N GLY A 39 -4.00 18.96 -24.12
CA GLY A 39 -2.66 19.11 -23.54
C GLY A 39 -2.52 18.72 -22.06
N VAL A 40 -3.62 18.37 -21.40
CA VAL A 40 -3.58 17.83 -20.03
C VAL A 40 -3.53 16.30 -20.08
N PRO A 41 -2.58 15.62 -19.40
CA PRO A 41 -2.57 14.16 -19.32
C PRO A 41 -3.86 13.69 -18.62
N CYS A 42 -4.62 12.82 -19.28
CA CYS A 42 -5.87 12.30 -18.73
C CYS A 42 -5.89 10.77 -18.74
N ILE A 43 -6.24 10.21 -17.59
CA ILE A 43 -6.37 8.78 -17.37
C ILE A 43 -7.81 8.36 -17.72
N ARG A 44 -7.96 7.40 -18.62
CA ARG A 44 -9.25 7.01 -19.22
C ARG A 44 -9.78 5.68 -18.70
N THR A 45 -8.96 4.88 -18.04
CA THR A 45 -9.35 3.57 -17.51
C THR A 45 -8.79 3.35 -16.11
N GLY A 46 -9.41 2.47 -15.33
CA GLY A 46 -8.88 2.09 -14.02
C GLY A 46 -7.57 1.33 -14.12
N ASP A 47 -7.37 0.57 -15.20
CA ASP A 47 -6.10 -0.12 -15.48
C ASP A 47 -4.95 0.89 -15.63
N GLU A 48 -5.18 2.00 -16.33
CA GLU A 48 -4.20 3.09 -16.44
C GLU A 48 -3.91 3.76 -15.08
N VAL A 49 -4.92 3.97 -14.23
CA VAL A 49 -4.73 4.49 -12.86
C VAL A 49 -3.80 3.58 -12.06
N ILE A 50 -4.03 2.27 -12.10
CA ILE A 50 -3.21 1.29 -11.37
C ILE A 50 -1.76 1.32 -11.87
N THR A 51 -1.56 1.38 -13.19
CA THR A 51 -0.21 1.41 -13.78
C THR A 51 0.55 2.71 -13.53
N GLU A 52 -0.13 3.86 -13.43
CA GLU A 52 0.53 5.15 -13.13
C GLU A 52 1.20 5.14 -11.75
N TYR A 53 0.57 4.50 -10.77
CA TYR A 53 1.18 4.32 -9.45
C TYR A 53 2.22 3.18 -9.40
N SER A 54 2.52 2.55 -10.54
CA SER A 54 3.40 1.37 -10.65
C SER A 54 2.93 0.19 -9.79
N PHE A 55 1.62 0.05 -9.62
CA PHE A 55 1.00 -1.05 -8.89
C PHE A 55 0.65 -2.19 -9.83
N HIS A 56 0.63 -3.41 -9.30
CA HIS A 56 0.26 -4.59 -10.06
C HIS A 56 -0.79 -5.43 -9.32
N PRO A 57 -1.88 -5.86 -9.99
CA PRO A 57 -2.89 -6.70 -9.36
C PRO A 57 -2.33 -8.00 -8.75
N SER A 58 -1.24 -8.53 -9.29
CA SER A 58 -0.54 -9.70 -8.77
C SER A 58 0.13 -9.50 -7.42
N HIS A 59 0.33 -8.26 -6.97
CA HIS A 59 0.98 -7.94 -5.70
C HIS A 59 0.01 -7.89 -4.53
N LEU A 60 -1.30 -7.87 -4.80
CA LEU A 60 -2.33 -7.73 -3.77
C LEU A 60 -2.20 -8.78 -2.65
N SER A 61 -1.93 -10.05 -3.00
CA SER A 61 -1.72 -11.11 -2.00
C SER A 61 -0.45 -10.93 -1.18
N TYR A 62 0.61 -10.38 -1.80
CA TYR A 62 1.86 -10.07 -1.11
C TYR A 62 1.68 -8.91 -0.14
N ASP A 63 0.91 -7.89 -0.54
CA ASP A 63 0.59 -6.74 0.31
C ASP A 63 -0.18 -7.16 1.56
N PHE A 64 -1.20 -8.01 1.41
CA PHE A 64 -1.92 -8.58 2.55
C PHE A 64 -1.02 -9.47 3.44
N GLY A 65 -0.10 -10.22 2.84
CA GLY A 65 0.87 -11.03 3.56
C GLY A 65 1.79 -10.18 4.44
N LEU A 66 2.42 -9.15 3.86
CA LEU A 66 3.29 -8.25 4.60
C LEU A 66 2.55 -7.40 5.62
N LEU A 67 1.33 -6.98 5.31
CA LEU A 67 0.44 -6.30 6.25
C LEU A 67 0.18 -7.16 7.50
N SER A 68 -0.09 -8.44 7.29
CA SER A 68 -0.32 -9.41 8.38
C SER A 68 0.93 -9.61 9.23
N VAL A 69 2.11 -9.73 8.59
CA VAL A 69 3.40 -9.83 9.29
C VAL A 69 3.65 -8.58 10.14
N LEU A 70 3.46 -7.40 9.55
CA LEU A 70 3.65 -6.12 10.24
C LEU A 70 2.74 -6.01 11.48
N TYR A 71 1.46 -6.38 11.33
CA TYR A 71 0.50 -6.42 12.42
C TYR A 71 0.97 -7.33 13.57
N VAL A 72 1.38 -8.56 13.26
CA VAL A 72 1.85 -9.53 14.26
C VAL A 72 3.11 -9.01 14.96
N CYS A 73 4.08 -8.48 14.21
CA CYS A 73 5.30 -7.90 14.77
C CYS A 73 5.01 -6.80 15.79
N PHE A 74 4.16 -5.83 15.46
CA PHE A 74 3.83 -4.75 16.39
C PHE A 74 3.08 -5.25 17.63
N HIS A 75 2.18 -6.23 17.49
CA HIS A 75 1.48 -6.82 18.64
C HIS A 75 2.42 -7.61 19.55
N VAL A 76 3.35 -8.38 18.97
CA VAL A 76 4.39 -9.09 19.73
C VAL A 76 5.28 -8.10 20.47
N LEU A 77 5.75 -7.03 19.80
CA LEU A 77 6.55 -5.99 20.45
C LEU A 77 5.79 -5.30 21.59
N GLY A 78 4.51 -4.98 21.38
CA GLY A 78 3.63 -4.43 22.42
C GLY A 78 3.47 -5.38 23.61
N PHE A 79 3.22 -6.66 23.35
CA PHE A 79 3.13 -7.69 24.37
C PHE A 79 4.44 -7.85 25.15
N LEU A 80 5.58 -7.90 24.47
CA LEU A 80 6.90 -7.98 25.09
C LEU A 80 7.18 -6.75 25.97
N GLY A 81 6.84 -5.55 25.51
CA GLY A 81 6.96 -4.32 26.29
C GLY A 81 6.14 -4.35 27.58
N LEU A 82 4.87 -4.79 27.49
CA LEU A 82 4.00 -4.97 28.65
C LEU A 82 4.52 -6.07 29.58
N TYR A 83 4.99 -7.19 29.04
CA TYR A 83 5.54 -8.30 29.81
C TYR A 83 6.79 -7.88 30.60
N VAL A 84 7.74 -7.18 29.95
CA VAL A 84 8.94 -6.66 30.63
C VAL A 84 8.56 -5.69 31.74
N ARG A 85 7.60 -4.78 31.50
CA ARG A 85 7.11 -3.85 32.52
C ARG A 85 6.44 -4.58 33.69
N ALA A 86 5.61 -5.58 33.44
CA ALA A 86 4.92 -6.34 34.49
C ALA A 86 5.87 -7.20 35.33
N ARG A 87 7.01 -7.64 34.75
CA ARG A 87 8.02 -8.46 35.41
C ARG A 87 9.09 -7.65 36.14
N LYS A 88 9.29 -6.39 35.77
CA LYS A 88 10.05 -5.42 36.57
C LYS A 88 9.19 -5.03 37.79
N LYS A 89 9.36 -5.78 38.88
CA LYS A 89 9.05 -5.27 40.23
C LYS A 89 10.06 -4.21 40.61
#